data_AF-A0A974QPB7-F1
#
_entry.id   AF-A0A974QPB7-F1
#
_cell.length_a   1.000
_cell.length_b   1.000
_cell.length_c   1.000
_cell.angle_alpha   90.00
_cell.angle_beta   90.00
_cell.angle_gamma   90.00
#
_symmetry.space_group_name_H-M   'P 1'
#
loop_
_entity.id
_entity.type
_entity.pdbx_description
1 polymer ?
#
loop_
_entity_poly.entity_id
_entity_poly.type
_entity_poly.pdbx_seq_one_letter_code
_entity_poly.pdbx_strand_id
1 'polypeptide(L)'
;MFQQIKKGQIVIDTVTKQYGKVIGREFKNNKGVDLLVEVIVNHNKEDNTRTTKLIKVPIMNARPFKPTNEKKKPYAPYFDVKKFHETFGHPVAEVPQPISKERAAQRADYLVEELVEFLWSSVAGNEHETNKLVDELIHSIHKAKNKCFGKGEFPKEEILLNQTDALNDINYINYGSIVETGVNPKPIFEIIQKANMSKLGEDGKPIIDPVTKKIMKPANWEANHKPEPLIAKEIKRQIENAERKRGN
;
A
#
# COMPACT_ATOMS: atom_id res chain seq x y z
N MET A 1 16.56 -25.50 34.09
CA MET A 1 17.70 -25.02 33.27
C MET A 1 17.45 -23.55 32.94
N PHE A 2 18.16 -22.61 33.58
CA PHE A 2 17.95 -21.17 33.33
C PHE A 2 18.46 -20.82 31.93
N GLN A 3 17.57 -20.32 31.07
CA GLN A 3 17.93 -19.92 29.71
C GLN A 3 18.89 -18.72 29.77
N GLN A 4 20.07 -18.85 29.17
CA GLN A 4 21.12 -17.84 29.26
C GLN A 4 20.78 -16.63 28.37
N ILE A 5 20.35 -15.52 28.96
CA ILE A 5 20.02 -14.28 28.24
C ILE A 5 21.31 -13.50 27.93
N LYS A 6 21.60 -13.22 26.66
CA LYS A 6 22.85 -12.56 26.22
C LYS A 6 22.70 -11.05 26.03
N LYS A 7 23.81 -10.30 26.14
CA LYS A 7 23.86 -8.89 25.71
C LYS A 7 23.48 -8.81 24.22
N GLY A 8 22.67 -7.83 23.87
CA GLY A 8 22.12 -7.64 22.54
C GLY A 8 20.81 -8.38 22.26
N GLN A 9 20.41 -9.32 23.11
CA GLN A 9 19.15 -10.04 22.97
C GLN A 9 17.97 -9.14 23.34
N ILE A 10 16.84 -9.26 22.62
CA ILE A 10 15.60 -8.61 23.03
C ILE A 10 14.90 -9.48 24.06
N VAL A 11 14.50 -8.86 25.17
CA VAL A 11 13.76 -9.52 26.25
C VAL A 11 12.48 -8.75 26.53
N ILE A 12 11.50 -9.46 27.08
CA ILE A 12 10.29 -8.90 27.65
C ILE A 12 10.32 -9.14 29.16
N ASP A 13 9.98 -8.10 29.92
CA ASP A 13 9.63 -8.23 31.33
C ASP A 13 8.22 -8.83 31.43
N THR A 14 8.10 -10.04 31.96
CA THR A 14 6.82 -10.74 32.05
C THR A 14 5.82 -10.06 32.97
N VAL A 15 6.26 -9.15 33.85
CA VAL A 15 5.42 -8.37 34.77
C VAL A 15 4.93 -7.09 34.10
N THR A 16 5.84 -6.20 33.67
CA THR A 16 5.45 -4.89 33.09
C THR A 16 5.07 -4.94 31.61
N LYS A 17 5.34 -6.07 30.94
CA LYS A 17 5.21 -6.27 29.48
C LYS A 17 6.09 -5.34 28.63
N GLN A 18 6.97 -4.55 29.23
CA GLN A 18 7.96 -3.78 28.49
C GLN A 18 9.00 -4.72 27.89
N TYR A 19 9.37 -4.46 26.63
CA TYR A 19 10.42 -5.20 25.94
C TYR A 19 11.51 -4.26 25.44
N GLY A 20 12.73 -4.78 25.35
CA GLY A 20 13.88 -3.98 24.97
C GLY A 20 15.14 -4.79 24.81
N LYS A 21 16.22 -4.13 24.40
CA LYS A 21 17.52 -4.76 24.15
C LYS A 21 18.32 -4.84 25.44
N VAL A 22 18.82 -6.03 25.78
CA VAL A 22 19.73 -6.19 26.92
C VAL A 22 21.06 -5.52 26.59
N ILE A 23 21.45 -4.52 27.37
CA ILE A 23 22.72 -3.81 27.20
C ILE A 23 23.76 -4.21 28.25
N GLY A 24 23.33 -4.79 29.37
CA GLY A 24 24.22 -5.17 30.46
C GLY A 24 23.51 -5.92 31.57
N ARG A 25 24.25 -6.16 32.66
CA ARG A 25 23.76 -6.80 33.88
C ARG A 25 24.27 -6.02 35.09
N GLU A 26 23.46 -5.95 36.12
CA GLU A 26 23.83 -5.38 37.42
C GLU A 26 23.67 -6.47 38.48
N PHE A 27 24.75 -6.71 39.24
CA PHE A 27 24.77 -7.69 40.33
C PHE A 27 24.41 -6.99 41.64
N LYS A 28 23.38 -7.48 42.32
CA LYS A 28 23.00 -6.98 43.64
C LYS A 28 23.62 -7.88 44.70
N ASN A 29 24.36 -7.30 45.65
CA ASN A 29 24.97 -8.03 46.77
C ASN A 29 23.93 -8.91 47.47
N ASN A 30 24.08 -10.23 47.32
CA ASN A 30 23.20 -11.29 47.83
C ASN A 30 21.71 -11.25 47.42
N LYS A 31 21.31 -10.46 46.42
CA LYS A 31 19.88 -10.29 46.02
C LYS A 31 19.59 -10.66 44.55
N GLY A 32 20.56 -11.21 43.83
CA GLY A 32 20.38 -11.69 42.45
C GLY A 32 20.89 -10.72 41.39
N VAL A 33 20.41 -10.90 40.15
CA VAL A 33 20.89 -10.18 38.95
C VAL A 33 19.73 -9.44 38.29
N ASP A 34 19.94 -8.16 38.02
CA ASP A 34 19.07 -7.38 37.13
C ASP A 34 19.70 -7.28 35.74
N LEU A 35 18.88 -7.37 34.71
CA LEU A 35 19.26 -7.02 33.35
C LEU A 35 19.04 -5.52 33.15
N LEU A 36 20.03 -4.86 32.57
CA LEU A 36 19.90 -3.50 32.05
C LEU A 36 19.32 -3.58 30.65
N VAL A 37 18.07 -3.12 30.49
CA VAL A 37 17.31 -3.25 29.25
C VAL A 37 16.99 -1.86 28.69
N GLU A 38 17.45 -1.61 27.48
CA GLU A 38 17.13 -0.39 26.73
C GLU A 38 15.78 -0.55 26.04
N VAL A 39 14.81 0.27 26.43
CA VAL A 39 13.43 0.26 25.92
C VAL A 39 13.20 1.51 25.07
N ILE A 40 12.61 1.35 23.89
CA ILE A 40 12.22 2.46 23.02
C ILE A 40 11.00 3.15 23.63
N VAL A 41 11.11 4.46 23.89
CA VAL A 41 10.04 5.30 24.42
C VAL A 41 9.29 6.01 23.30
N ASN A 42 10.01 6.47 22.27
CA ASN A 42 9.44 7.10 21.10
C ASN A 42 10.28 6.77 19.86
N HIS A 43 9.65 6.75 18.70
CA HIS A 43 10.30 6.60 17.40
C HIS A 43 9.79 7.72 16.50
N ASN A 44 10.64 8.70 16.23
CA ASN A 44 10.35 9.68 15.20
C ASN A 44 10.52 9.00 13.83
N LYS A 45 9.40 8.85 13.12
CA LYS A 45 9.37 8.19 11.80
C LYS A 45 9.84 9.12 10.68
N GLU A 46 10.03 10.42 10.93
CA GLU A 46 10.48 11.39 9.94
C GLU A 46 11.98 11.32 9.72
N ASP A 47 12.76 11.31 10.79
CA ASP A 47 14.23 11.24 10.78
C ASP A 47 14.78 9.87 11.18
N ASN A 48 13.88 8.91 11.47
CA ASN A 48 14.19 7.56 11.93
C ASN A 48 14.96 7.50 13.26
N THR A 49 14.85 8.52 14.11
CA THR A 49 15.49 8.57 15.43
C THR A 49 14.62 7.92 16.51
N ARG A 50 15.27 7.37 17.55
CA ARG A 50 14.58 6.72 18.68
C ARG A 50 15.06 7.30 19.98
N THR A 51 14.12 7.68 20.85
CA THR A 51 14.44 7.99 22.24
C THR A 51 14.27 6.72 23.07
N THR A 52 15.28 6.36 23.84
CA THR A 52 15.26 5.16 24.67
C THR A 52 15.33 5.52 26.16
N LYS A 53 14.86 4.61 27.01
CA LYS A 53 15.08 4.66 28.46
C LYS A 53 15.73 3.36 28.91
N LEU A 54 16.58 3.46 29.92
CA LEU A 54 17.13 2.28 30.57
C LEU A 54 16.22 1.83 31.70
N ILE A 55 15.84 0.55 31.71
CA ILE A 55 15.12 -0.06 32.82
C ILE A 55 15.94 -1.21 33.41
N LYS A 56 15.69 -1.51 34.68
CA LYS A 56 16.22 -2.69 35.37
C LYS A 56 15.15 -3.77 35.42
N VAL A 57 15.42 -4.92 34.83
CA VAL A 57 14.50 -6.07 34.79
C VAL A 57 15.13 -7.22 35.60
N PRO A 58 14.51 -7.68 36.70
CA PRO A 58 14.99 -8.86 37.41
C PRO A 58 15.11 -10.05 36.45
N ILE A 59 16.24 -10.77 36.50
CA ILE A 59 16.49 -11.87 35.53
C ILE A 59 15.40 -12.95 35.56
N MET A 60 14.72 -13.13 36.69
CA MET A 60 13.60 -14.08 36.82
C MET A 60 12.38 -13.68 35.99
N ASN A 61 12.16 -12.38 35.78
CA ASN A 61 11.05 -11.82 35.00
C ASN A 61 11.40 -11.68 33.52
N ALA A 62 12.69 -11.72 33.17
CA ALA A 62 13.12 -11.60 31.79
C ALA A 62 12.88 -12.91 31.02
N ARG A 63 12.23 -12.80 29.87
CA ARG A 63 12.13 -13.89 28.88
C ARG A 63 12.62 -13.40 27.52
N PRO A 64 13.29 -14.23 26.71
CA PRO A 64 13.58 -13.90 25.32
C PRO A 64 12.31 -13.46 24.60
N PHE A 65 12.33 -12.25 24.06
CA PHE A 65 11.26 -11.74 23.24
C PHE A 65 11.66 -11.91 21.79
N LYS A 66 10.95 -12.80 21.09
CA LYS A 66 10.90 -12.74 19.64
C LYS A 66 9.68 -11.87 19.34
N PRO A 67 9.84 -10.65 18.80
CA PRO A 67 8.70 -9.98 18.22
C PRO A 67 8.06 -10.98 17.28
N THR A 68 6.78 -11.27 17.46
CA THR A 68 6.01 -11.78 16.35
C THR A 68 6.29 -10.80 15.23
N ASN A 69 6.99 -11.24 14.18
CA ASN A 69 6.79 -10.61 12.90
C ASN A 69 5.27 -10.67 12.75
N GLU A 70 4.55 -9.57 13.00
CA GLU A 70 3.23 -9.39 12.43
C GLU A 70 3.42 -9.87 11.01
N LYS A 71 2.79 -11.02 10.66
CA LYS A 71 3.01 -11.65 9.37
C LYS A 71 2.77 -10.54 8.37
N LYS A 72 3.84 -10.04 7.74
CA LYS A 72 3.74 -8.88 6.84
C LYS A 72 2.59 -9.19 5.91
N LYS A 73 1.53 -8.39 5.98
CA LYS A 73 0.29 -8.65 5.24
C LYS A 73 0.70 -9.01 3.80
N PRO A 74 0.25 -10.16 3.26
CA PRO A 74 0.62 -10.54 1.90
C PRO A 74 0.18 -9.43 0.97
N TYR A 75 1.00 -9.14 -0.05
CA TYR A 75 0.60 -8.17 -1.06
C TYR A 75 -0.53 -8.78 -1.87
N ALA A 76 -1.74 -8.25 -1.67
CA ALA A 76 -2.95 -8.86 -2.20
C ALA A 76 -3.94 -7.80 -2.72
N PRO A 77 -3.57 -7.02 -3.77
CA PRO A 77 -4.35 -5.88 -4.25
C PRO A 77 -5.81 -6.19 -4.54
N TYR A 78 -6.09 -7.35 -5.15
CA TYR A 78 -7.44 -7.78 -5.45
C TYR A 78 -8.34 -7.80 -4.20
N PHE A 79 -7.87 -8.41 -3.10
CA PHE A 79 -8.66 -8.52 -1.88
C PHE A 79 -8.79 -7.18 -1.15
N ASP A 80 -7.79 -6.31 -1.27
CA ASP A 80 -7.83 -4.96 -0.71
C ASP A 80 -8.83 -4.06 -1.46
N VAL A 81 -8.86 -4.14 -2.80
CA VAL A 81 -9.87 -3.46 -3.62
C VAL A 81 -11.26 -4.06 -3.39
N LYS A 82 -11.39 -5.39 -3.26
CA LYS A 82 -12.66 -6.03 -2.88
C LYS A 82 -13.16 -5.48 -1.54
N LYS A 83 -12.28 -5.35 -0.54
CA LYS A 83 -12.66 -4.78 0.75
C LYS A 83 -13.11 -3.32 0.64
N PHE A 84 -12.43 -2.53 -0.20
CA PHE A 84 -12.87 -1.18 -0.52
C PHE A 84 -14.27 -1.20 -1.15
N HIS A 85 -14.53 -2.06 -2.13
CA HIS A 85 -15.85 -2.17 -2.76
C HIS A 85 -16.95 -2.51 -1.74
N GLU A 86 -16.73 -3.50 -0.89
CA GLU A 86 -17.67 -3.89 0.18
C GLU A 86 -17.94 -2.73 1.15
N THR A 87 -16.89 -1.99 1.50
CA THR A 87 -17.00 -0.89 2.48
C THR A 87 -17.70 0.33 1.90
N PHE A 88 -17.48 0.61 0.61
CA PHE A 88 -17.98 1.81 -0.06
C PHE A 88 -19.22 1.56 -0.93
N GLY A 89 -19.83 0.37 -0.83
CA GLY A 89 -21.07 0.04 -1.53
C GLY A 89 -20.92 -0.08 -3.05
N HIS A 90 -19.73 -0.39 -3.55
CA HIS A 90 -19.52 -0.70 -4.96
C HIS A 90 -19.90 -2.14 -5.27
N PRO A 91 -20.23 -2.47 -6.54
CA PRO A 91 -20.57 -3.83 -6.93
C PRO A 91 -19.47 -4.84 -6.57
N VAL A 92 -19.89 -5.96 -5.97
CA VAL A 92 -19.08 -7.15 -5.69
C VAL A 92 -19.87 -8.36 -6.15
N ALA A 93 -19.27 -9.21 -6.98
CA ALA A 93 -19.89 -10.44 -7.44
C ALA A 93 -19.52 -11.60 -6.49
N GLU A 94 -20.50 -12.41 -6.10
CA GLU A 94 -20.27 -13.65 -5.33
C GLU A 94 -19.84 -14.82 -6.20
N VAL A 95 -20.29 -14.82 -7.47
CA VAL A 95 -19.94 -15.82 -8.49
C VAL A 95 -19.42 -15.13 -9.76
N PRO A 96 -18.58 -15.79 -10.57
CA PRO A 96 -18.11 -15.22 -11.82
C PRO A 96 -19.28 -14.83 -12.75
N GLN A 97 -19.32 -13.57 -13.15
CA GLN A 97 -20.35 -13.02 -14.05
C GLN A 97 -19.79 -11.81 -14.80
N PRO A 98 -20.24 -11.56 -16.04
CA PRO A 98 -19.79 -10.39 -16.79
C PRO A 98 -20.29 -9.11 -16.13
N ILE A 99 -19.51 -8.03 -16.24
CA ILE A 99 -20.01 -6.69 -15.90
C ILE A 99 -20.88 -6.16 -17.04
N SER A 100 -21.93 -5.39 -16.69
CA SER A 100 -22.80 -4.78 -17.70
C SER A 100 -22.04 -3.81 -18.59
N LYS A 101 -22.55 -3.54 -19.81
CA LYS A 101 -21.92 -2.60 -20.75
C LYS A 101 -21.81 -1.18 -20.19
N GLU A 102 -22.80 -0.73 -19.42
CA GLU A 102 -22.81 0.58 -18.75
C GLU A 102 -21.72 0.66 -17.69
N ARG A 103 -21.58 -0.40 -16.87
CA ARG A 103 -20.54 -0.45 -15.84
C ARG A 103 -19.16 -0.58 -16.47
N ALA A 104 -19.01 -1.34 -17.56
CA ALA A 104 -17.77 -1.43 -18.32
C ALA A 104 -17.34 -0.05 -18.85
N ALA A 105 -18.25 0.72 -19.44
CA ALA A 105 -17.99 2.09 -19.90
C ALA A 105 -17.56 3.00 -18.74
N GLN A 106 -18.25 2.96 -17.60
CA GLN A 106 -17.88 3.74 -16.42
C GLN A 106 -16.50 3.36 -15.86
N ARG A 107 -16.15 2.07 -15.87
CA ARG A 107 -14.82 1.61 -15.43
C ARG A 107 -13.72 2.03 -16.40
N ALA A 108 -14.02 2.05 -17.71
CA ALA A 108 -13.10 2.55 -18.73
C ALA A 108 -12.86 4.06 -18.58
N ASP A 109 -13.89 4.85 -18.26
CA ASP A 109 -13.77 6.29 -17.97
C ASP A 109 -12.77 6.58 -16.84
N TYR A 110 -12.87 5.83 -15.73
CA TYR A 110 -11.90 5.95 -14.63
C TYR A 110 -10.47 5.58 -15.05
N LEU A 111 -10.29 4.61 -15.94
CA LEU A 111 -8.96 4.25 -16.45
C LEU A 111 -8.40 5.33 -17.36
N VAL A 112 -9.25 5.98 -18.17
CA VAL A 112 -8.83 7.09 -19.05
C VAL A 112 -8.36 8.29 -18.22
N GLU A 113 -9.04 8.62 -17.12
CA GLU A 113 -8.61 9.66 -16.17
C GLU A 113 -7.16 9.41 -15.70
N GLU A 114 -6.87 8.21 -15.21
CA GLU A 114 -5.52 7.82 -14.75
C GLU A 114 -4.48 7.75 -15.88
N LEU A 115 -4.88 7.33 -17.09
CA LEU A 115 -4.00 7.33 -18.27
C LEU A 115 -3.60 8.75 -18.66
N VAL A 116 -4.54 9.70 -18.64
CA VAL A 116 -4.23 11.11 -18.92
C VAL A 116 -3.32 11.69 -17.83
N GLU A 117 -3.55 11.38 -16.55
CA GLU A 117 -2.65 11.79 -15.46
C GLU A 117 -1.24 11.21 -15.61
N PHE A 118 -1.12 9.96 -16.05
CA PHE A 118 0.18 9.33 -16.34
C PHE A 118 0.91 10.08 -17.48
N LEU A 119 0.23 10.40 -18.58
CA LEU A 119 0.82 11.14 -19.70
C LEU A 119 1.19 12.58 -19.28
N TRP A 120 0.30 13.27 -18.57
CA TRP A 120 0.55 14.59 -17.98
C TRP A 120 1.81 14.59 -17.11
N SER A 121 1.94 13.58 -16.25
CA SER A 121 3.12 13.41 -15.38
C SER A 121 4.40 13.09 -16.15
N SER A 122 4.29 12.40 -17.29
CA SER A 122 5.43 12.01 -18.13
C SER A 122 6.11 13.18 -18.81
N VAL A 123 5.39 14.30 -18.96
CA VAL A 123 5.91 15.55 -19.54
C VAL A 123 5.94 16.70 -18.52
N ALA A 124 6.01 16.35 -17.24
CA ALA A 124 6.09 17.30 -16.12
C ALA A 124 4.97 18.37 -16.13
N GLY A 125 3.76 17.98 -16.55
CA GLY A 125 2.61 18.85 -16.64
C GLY A 125 2.68 19.91 -17.74
N ASN A 126 3.48 19.67 -18.77
CA ASN A 126 3.44 20.50 -19.96
C ASN A 126 2.15 20.26 -20.75
N GLU A 127 1.28 21.27 -20.84
CA GLU A 127 -0.02 21.17 -21.50
C GLU A 127 0.09 20.84 -22.99
N HIS A 128 1.01 21.50 -23.71
CA HIS A 128 1.17 21.28 -25.16
C HIS A 128 1.65 19.87 -25.47
N GLU A 129 2.66 19.37 -24.75
CA GLU A 129 3.14 18.00 -24.93
C GLU A 129 2.11 16.97 -24.46
N THR A 130 1.33 17.27 -23.40
CA THR A 130 0.24 16.39 -22.97
C THR A 130 -0.83 16.27 -24.06
N ASN A 131 -1.22 17.39 -24.68
CA ASN A 131 -2.19 17.36 -25.78
C ASN A 131 -1.72 16.46 -26.93
N LYS A 132 -0.44 16.53 -27.32
CA LYS A 132 0.13 15.63 -28.34
C LYS A 132 0.02 14.15 -27.93
N LEU A 133 0.39 13.83 -26.69
CA LEU A 133 0.32 12.45 -26.19
C LEU A 133 -1.13 11.95 -26.10
N VAL A 134 -2.08 12.82 -25.76
CA VAL A 134 -3.52 12.49 -25.74
C VAL A 134 -4.06 12.28 -27.16
N ASP A 135 -3.64 13.09 -28.13
CA ASP A 135 -4.02 12.88 -29.53
C ASP A 135 -3.49 11.53 -30.07
N GLU A 136 -2.27 11.14 -29.68
CA GLU A 136 -1.71 9.83 -29.98
C GLU A 136 -2.48 8.68 -29.29
N LEU A 137 -2.94 8.89 -28.06
CA LEU A 137 -3.81 7.96 -27.35
C LEU A 137 -5.15 7.79 -28.10
N ILE A 138 -5.78 8.88 -28.54
CA ILE A 138 -7.04 8.84 -29.33
C ILE A 138 -6.81 8.07 -30.64
N HIS A 139 -5.69 8.32 -31.32
CA HIS A 139 -5.33 7.57 -32.52
C HIS A 139 -5.17 6.07 -32.23
N SER A 140 -4.52 5.73 -31.12
CA SER A 140 -4.34 4.34 -30.67
C SER A 140 -5.67 3.66 -30.33
N ILE A 141 -6.62 4.39 -29.73
CA ILE A 141 -7.99 3.92 -29.48
C ILE A 141 -8.69 3.61 -30.80
N HIS A 142 -8.60 4.49 -31.81
CA HIS A 142 -9.18 4.23 -33.13
C HIS A 142 -8.56 3.00 -33.80
N LYS A 143 -7.24 2.82 -33.72
CA LYS A 143 -6.56 1.63 -34.21
C LYS A 143 -7.03 0.36 -33.50
N ALA A 144 -7.12 0.38 -32.17
CA ALA A 144 -7.60 -0.74 -31.37
C ALA A 144 -9.05 -1.11 -31.69
N LYS A 145 -9.92 -0.10 -31.83
CA LYS A 145 -11.32 -0.27 -32.25
C LYS A 145 -11.42 -1.00 -33.59
N ASN A 146 -10.68 -0.55 -34.61
CA ASN A 146 -10.69 -1.16 -35.93
C ASN A 146 -10.18 -2.61 -35.90
N LYS A 147 -9.16 -2.90 -35.08
CA LYS A 147 -8.68 -4.27 -34.87
C LYS A 147 -9.76 -5.15 -34.24
N CYS A 148 -10.51 -4.65 -33.26
CA CYS A 148 -11.62 -5.39 -32.67
C CYS A 148 -12.75 -5.62 -33.69
N PHE A 149 -13.12 -4.62 -34.48
CA PHE A 149 -14.17 -4.75 -35.50
C PHE A 149 -13.79 -5.77 -36.58
N GLY A 150 -12.51 -5.84 -36.95
CA GLY A 150 -12.00 -6.86 -37.87
C GLY A 150 -12.12 -8.31 -37.37
N LYS A 151 -12.32 -8.53 -36.06
CA LYS A 151 -12.56 -9.87 -35.49
C LYS A 151 -14.01 -10.33 -35.59
N GLY A 152 -14.94 -9.41 -35.88
CA GLY A 152 -16.39 -9.70 -35.90
C GLY A 152 -17.01 -9.84 -34.50
N GLU A 153 -18.28 -10.25 -34.49
CA GLU A 153 -19.01 -10.57 -33.26
C GLU A 153 -18.60 -11.94 -32.70
N PHE A 154 -18.82 -12.15 -31.41
CA PHE A 154 -18.59 -13.41 -30.71
C PHE A 154 -19.82 -13.79 -29.87
N PRO A 155 -19.99 -15.07 -29.49
CA PRO A 155 -21.14 -15.53 -28.70
C PRO A 155 -21.28 -14.80 -27.36
N LYS A 156 -22.50 -14.53 -26.91
CA LYS A 156 -22.75 -13.76 -25.68
C LYS A 156 -22.20 -14.46 -24.43
N GLU A 157 -22.13 -15.78 -24.47
CA GLU A 157 -21.62 -16.64 -23.41
C GLU A 157 -20.11 -16.40 -23.18
N GLU A 158 -19.40 -15.89 -24.19
CA GLU A 158 -17.98 -15.56 -24.12
C GLU A 158 -17.70 -14.13 -23.61
N ILE A 159 -18.73 -13.34 -23.25
CA ILE A 159 -18.51 -11.97 -22.75
C ILE A 159 -17.63 -11.99 -21.50
N LEU A 160 -17.89 -12.89 -20.54
CA LEU A 160 -17.07 -12.98 -19.32
C LEU A 160 -15.63 -13.40 -19.64
N LEU A 161 -15.44 -14.33 -20.58
CA LEU A 161 -14.12 -14.75 -21.04
C LEU A 161 -13.33 -13.55 -21.59
N ASN A 162 -13.91 -12.84 -22.56
CA ASN A 162 -13.27 -11.69 -23.21
C ASN A 162 -13.04 -10.51 -22.26
N GLN A 163 -13.97 -10.24 -21.33
CA GLN A 163 -13.76 -9.22 -20.29
C GLN A 163 -12.62 -9.60 -19.33
N THR A 164 -12.54 -10.88 -18.95
CA THR A 164 -11.50 -11.37 -18.04
C THR A 164 -10.12 -11.28 -18.69
N ASP A 165 -10.00 -11.70 -19.94
CA ASP A 165 -8.77 -11.60 -20.74
C ASP A 165 -8.28 -10.14 -20.81
N ALA A 166 -9.13 -9.23 -21.29
CA ALA A 166 -8.79 -7.82 -21.45
C ALA A 166 -8.41 -7.13 -20.12
N LEU A 167 -9.11 -7.40 -19.02
CA LEU A 167 -8.79 -6.82 -17.72
C LEU A 167 -7.45 -7.31 -17.18
N ASN A 168 -7.07 -8.57 -17.44
CA ASN A 168 -5.78 -9.11 -17.04
C ASN A 168 -4.64 -8.62 -17.94
N ASP A 169 -4.88 -8.46 -19.24
CA ASP A 169 -3.92 -7.83 -20.15
C ASP A 169 -3.59 -6.38 -19.74
N ILE A 170 -4.61 -5.61 -19.37
CA ILE A 170 -4.43 -4.25 -18.81
C ILE A 170 -3.56 -4.30 -17.56
N ASN A 171 -3.86 -5.22 -16.62
CA ASN A 171 -3.05 -5.36 -15.41
C ASN A 171 -1.61 -5.76 -15.74
N TYR A 172 -1.40 -6.65 -16.70
CA TYR A 172 -0.07 -7.11 -17.09
C TYR A 172 0.77 -5.97 -17.66
N ILE A 173 0.19 -5.15 -18.55
CA ILE A 173 0.84 -3.96 -19.11
C ILE A 173 1.14 -2.95 -18.00
N ASN A 174 0.16 -2.66 -17.12
CA ASN A 174 0.35 -1.72 -16.02
C ASN A 174 1.47 -2.17 -15.06
N TYR A 175 1.51 -3.45 -14.69
CA TYR A 175 2.63 -3.98 -13.91
C TYR A 175 3.96 -3.91 -14.67
N GLY A 176 3.96 -4.14 -15.99
CA GLY A 176 5.12 -3.93 -16.85
C GLY A 176 5.65 -2.50 -16.76
N SER A 177 4.77 -1.50 -16.88
CA SER A 177 5.13 -0.09 -16.72
C SER A 177 5.70 0.20 -15.32
N ILE A 178 5.10 -0.36 -14.26
CA ILE A 178 5.65 -0.24 -12.89
C ILE A 178 7.04 -0.89 -12.79
N VAL A 179 7.26 -2.05 -13.41
CA VAL A 179 8.58 -2.71 -13.45
C VAL A 179 9.61 -1.78 -14.08
N GLU A 180 9.26 -1.09 -15.18
CA GLU A 180 10.17 -0.15 -15.86
C GLU A 180 10.55 1.05 -14.98
N THR A 181 9.68 1.47 -14.05
CA THR A 181 10.05 2.51 -13.06
C THR A 181 11.06 2.03 -12.00
N GLY A 182 11.17 0.71 -11.80
CA GLY A 182 11.98 0.13 -10.72
C GLY A 182 11.40 0.33 -9.30
N VAL A 183 10.23 0.97 -9.16
CA VAL A 183 9.55 1.18 -7.88
C VAL A 183 8.86 -0.11 -7.44
N ASN A 184 9.11 -0.56 -6.21
CA ASN A 184 8.34 -1.63 -5.60
C ASN A 184 6.91 -1.14 -5.33
N PRO A 185 5.89 -1.74 -5.97
CA PRO A 185 4.51 -1.25 -5.89
C PRO A 185 3.85 -1.53 -4.54
N LYS A 186 4.31 -2.53 -3.78
CA LYS A 186 3.64 -2.95 -2.54
C LYS A 186 3.41 -1.80 -1.54
N PRO A 187 4.45 -1.09 -1.07
CA PRO A 187 4.27 -0.03 -0.09
C PRO A 187 3.49 1.16 -0.66
N ILE A 188 3.61 1.44 -1.96
CA ILE A 188 2.86 2.49 -2.65
C ILE A 188 1.36 2.17 -2.63
N PHE A 189 0.99 0.94 -3.01
CA PHE A 189 -0.39 0.49 -2.98
C PHE A 189 -0.96 0.45 -1.56
N GLU A 190 -0.18 0.03 -0.55
CA GLU A 190 -0.61 0.05 0.86
C GLU A 190 -0.93 1.48 1.35
N ILE A 191 -0.16 2.49 0.92
CA ILE A 191 -0.43 3.91 1.21
C ILE A 191 -1.75 4.34 0.55
N ILE A 192 -1.93 4.05 -0.74
CA ILE A 192 -3.14 4.39 -1.50
C ILE A 192 -4.37 3.71 -0.91
N GLN A 193 -4.27 2.42 -0.59
CA GLN A 193 -5.35 1.67 0.03
C GLN A 193 -5.75 2.26 1.38
N LYS A 194 -4.77 2.64 2.21
CA LYS A 194 -5.05 3.27 3.51
C LYS A 194 -5.77 4.62 3.33
N ALA A 195 -5.32 5.43 2.37
CA ALA A 195 -5.95 6.71 2.05
C ALA A 195 -7.39 6.53 1.52
N ASN A 196 -7.61 5.54 0.64
CA ASN A 196 -8.94 5.24 0.14
C ASN A 196 -9.90 4.76 1.24
N MET A 197 -9.41 3.92 2.15
CA MET A 197 -10.22 3.44 3.28
C MET A 197 -10.56 4.52 4.31
N SER A 198 -9.86 5.67 4.33
CA SER A 198 -10.18 6.80 5.22
C SER A 198 -11.19 7.78 4.64
N LYS A 199 -11.79 7.50 3.46
CA LYS A 199 -12.84 8.33 2.84
C LYS A 199 -14.23 8.16 3.47
N LEU A 200 -14.33 7.47 4.61
CA LEU A 200 -15.59 7.39 5.35
C LEU A 200 -15.90 8.73 6.02
N GLY A 201 -17.18 9.09 6.06
CA GLY A 201 -17.68 10.22 6.82
C GLY A 201 -17.51 10.02 8.33
N GLU A 202 -17.83 11.05 9.11
CA GLU A 202 -17.74 11.01 10.58
C GLU A 202 -18.62 9.93 11.21
N ASP A 203 -19.71 9.55 10.54
CA ASP A 203 -20.61 8.46 10.92
C ASP A 203 -20.09 7.07 10.51
N GLY A 204 -18.88 7.00 9.94
CA GLY A 204 -18.27 5.77 9.44
C GLY A 204 -18.91 5.27 8.14
N LYS A 205 -19.71 6.07 7.44
CA LYS A 205 -20.36 5.67 6.17
C LYS A 205 -19.73 6.33 4.95
N PRO A 206 -19.85 5.71 3.77
CA PRO A 206 -19.40 6.32 2.52
C PRO A 206 -20.15 7.62 2.20
N ILE A 207 -19.42 8.64 1.75
CA ILE A 207 -20.01 9.83 1.14
C ILE A 207 -20.02 9.59 -0.38
N ILE A 208 -21.20 9.54 -0.99
CA ILE A 208 -21.35 9.17 -2.41
C ILE A 208 -21.98 10.33 -3.18
N ASP A 209 -21.37 10.71 -4.29
CA ASP A 209 -21.96 11.67 -5.21
C ASP A 209 -23.25 11.11 -5.83
N PRO A 210 -24.39 11.82 -5.76
CA PRO A 210 -25.68 11.27 -6.16
C PRO A 210 -25.77 10.97 -7.66
N VAL A 211 -24.99 11.65 -8.49
CA VAL A 211 -25.04 11.59 -9.97
C VAL A 211 -24.00 10.60 -10.49
N THR A 212 -22.72 10.86 -10.20
CA THR A 212 -21.57 10.11 -10.72
C THR A 212 -21.34 8.79 -9.98
N LYS A 213 -21.94 8.65 -8.78
CA LYS A 213 -21.67 7.55 -7.83
C LYS A 213 -20.20 7.44 -7.41
N LYS A 214 -19.40 8.49 -7.63
CA LYS A 214 -18.02 8.58 -7.14
C LYS A 214 -18.03 8.72 -5.61
N ILE A 215 -17.04 8.12 -4.95
CA ILE A 215 -16.83 8.29 -3.50
C ILE A 215 -16.19 9.64 -3.25
N MET A 216 -16.83 10.44 -2.41
CA MET A 216 -16.40 11.77 -2.05
C MET A 216 -15.45 11.76 -0.86
N LYS A 217 -14.57 12.75 -0.80
CA LYS A 217 -13.63 12.96 0.31
C LYS A 217 -14.36 13.73 1.44
N PRO A 218 -14.24 13.31 2.72
CA PRO A 218 -14.75 14.09 3.85
C PRO A 218 -13.93 15.37 4.06
N ALA A 219 -14.45 16.28 4.89
CA ALA A 219 -13.74 17.50 5.27
C ALA A 219 -12.36 17.17 5.89
N ASN A 220 -11.34 17.95 5.55
CA ASN A 220 -9.94 17.77 5.99
C ASN A 220 -9.26 16.45 5.56
N TRP A 221 -9.89 15.62 4.71
CA TRP A 221 -9.27 14.38 4.23
C TRP A 221 -7.94 14.65 3.52
N GLU A 222 -7.86 15.69 2.69
CA GLU A 222 -6.63 16.01 1.97
C GLU A 222 -5.49 16.39 2.91
N ALA A 223 -5.78 17.17 3.96
CA ALA A 223 -4.77 17.54 4.94
C ALA A 223 -4.24 16.32 5.72
N ASN A 224 -5.10 15.35 6.00
CA ASN A 224 -4.79 14.25 6.93
C ASN A 224 -4.40 12.93 6.26
N HIS A 225 -4.85 12.70 5.02
CA HIS A 225 -4.87 11.37 4.40
C HIS A 225 -4.45 11.36 2.93
N LYS A 226 -4.15 12.52 2.33
CA LYS A 226 -3.64 12.59 0.96
C LYS A 226 -2.40 11.70 0.82
N PRO A 227 -2.38 10.72 -0.12
CA PRO A 227 -1.31 9.73 -0.21
C PRO A 227 0.01 10.26 -0.76
N GLU A 228 -0.01 11.32 -1.58
CA GLU A 228 1.12 11.80 -2.38
C GLU A 228 2.36 12.15 -1.55
N PRO A 229 2.28 12.84 -0.39
CA PRO A 229 3.44 13.09 0.46
C PRO A 229 4.10 11.80 0.99
N LEU A 230 3.28 10.78 1.31
CA LEU A 230 3.77 9.48 1.79
C LEU A 230 4.38 8.66 0.63
N ILE A 231 3.77 8.72 -0.56
CA ILE A 231 4.30 8.11 -1.79
C ILE A 231 5.66 8.71 -2.11
N ALA A 232 5.79 10.04 -2.12
CA ALA A 232 7.05 10.72 -2.39
C ALA A 232 8.16 10.31 -1.40
N LYS A 233 7.83 10.24 -0.11
CA LYS A 233 8.75 9.76 0.93
C LYS A 233 9.17 8.31 0.70
N GLU A 234 8.24 7.44 0.32
CA GLU A 234 8.54 6.03 0.05
C GLU A 234 9.40 5.86 -1.21
N ILE A 235 9.12 6.60 -2.29
CA ILE A 235 9.96 6.61 -3.50
C ILE A 235 11.39 7.03 -3.15
N LYS A 236 11.56 8.13 -2.41
CA LYS A 236 12.88 8.59 -1.95
C LYS A 236 13.60 7.49 -1.15
N ARG A 237 12.90 6.84 -0.22
CA ARG A 237 13.44 5.72 0.57
C ARG A 237 13.90 4.56 -0.33
N GLN A 238 13.16 4.25 -1.39
CA GLN A 238 13.55 3.18 -2.32
C GLN A 238 14.78 3.55 -3.14
N ILE A 239 14.86 4.78 -3.64
CA ILE A 239 16.02 5.32 -4.37
C ILE A 239 17.28 5.23 -3.50
N GLU A 240 17.24 5.78 -2.27
CA GLU A 240 18.39 5.76 -1.35
C GLU A 240 18.86 4.33 -1.04
N ASN A 241 17.93 3.37 -0.93
CA ASN A 241 18.31 1.97 -0.70
C ASN A 241 18.91 1.30 -1.93
N ALA A 242 18.47 1.67 -3.13
CA ALA A 242 19.06 1.20 -4.38
C ALA A 242 20.49 1.73 -4.54
N GLU A 243 20.71 3.01 -4.23
CA GLU A 243 22.04 3.65 -4.25
C GLU A 243 23.01 3.00 -3.26
N ARG A 244 22.58 2.78 -1.99
CA ARG A 244 23.39 2.07 -0.98
C ARG A 244 23.79 0.65 -1.41
N LYS A 245 22.95 -0.03 -2.20
CA LYS A 245 23.26 -1.37 -2.72
C LYS A 245 24.22 -1.37 -3.90
N ARG A 246 24.30 -0.26 -4.66
CA ARG A 246 25.22 -0.11 -5.79
C ARG A 246 26.63 0.35 -5.36
N GLY A 247 26.73 1.01 -4.20
CA GLY A 247 28.00 1.48 -3.64
C GLY A 247 28.75 0.48 -2.73
N ASN A 248 28.17 -0.70 -2.49
CA ASN A 248 28.80 -1.84 -1.78
C ASN A 248 29.06 -2.97 -2.78
#